data_AF-A0A6V7UZ81-F1
#
_entry.id   AF-A0A6V7UZ81-F1
#
_cell.length_a   1.000
_cell.length_b   1.000
_cell.length_c   1.000
_cell.angle_alpha   90.00
_cell.angle_beta   90.00
_cell.angle_gamma   90.00
#
_symmetry.space_group_name_H-M   'P 1'
#
loop_
_entity.id
_entity.type
_entity.pdbx_description
1 polymer ?
#
loop_
_entity_poly.entity_id
_entity_poly.type
_entity_poly.pdbx_seq_one_letter_code
_entity_poly.pdbx_strand_id
1 'polypeptide(L)'
;MDFDALIKVETGLGTAAVIVMNKQCDIVKCIARLSMFYKHESCGQCTPCREGCNWLNKIMWRFVQGKADPKEIDMIWELTKQIEGHTICALGDAAAWPVQGLIRHFRPELERRMAEYSKKNPMIRLRKTVVTM
;
A
#
# COMPACT_ATOMS: atom_id res chain seq x y z
N MET A 1 -24.10 -7.17 4.93
CA MET A 1 -23.36 -5.91 4.68
C MET A 1 -23.88 -4.91 5.69
N ASP A 2 -23.38 -5.02 6.91
CA ASP A 2 -23.70 -4.16 8.05
C ASP A 2 -22.39 -3.72 8.72
N PHE A 3 -22.45 -2.68 9.56
CA PHE A 3 -21.26 -2.09 10.17
C PHE A 3 -20.49 -3.09 11.03
N ASP A 4 -21.19 -3.81 11.92
CA ASP A 4 -20.57 -4.69 12.91
C ASP A 4 -19.92 -5.91 12.26
N ALA A 5 -20.57 -6.50 11.26
CA ALA A 5 -20.02 -7.65 10.54
C ALA A 5 -18.77 -7.27 9.75
N LEU A 6 -18.71 -6.08 9.16
CA LEU A 6 -17.54 -5.67 8.37
C LEU A 6 -16.33 -5.33 9.27
N ILE A 7 -16.55 -4.74 10.44
CA ILE A 7 -15.49 -4.55 11.44
C ILE A 7 -14.86 -5.89 11.84
N LYS A 8 -15.68 -6.93 12.03
CA LYS A 8 -15.20 -8.28 12.41
C LYS A 8 -14.34 -8.96 11.35
N VAL A 9 -14.46 -8.57 10.08
CA VAL A 9 -13.58 -9.06 8.99
C VAL A 9 -12.47 -8.06 8.65
N GLU A 10 -12.14 -7.19 9.61
CA GLU A 10 -11.04 -6.22 9.56
C GLU A 10 -11.15 -5.23 8.40
N THR A 11 -12.37 -4.81 8.07
CA THR A 11 -12.66 -3.72 7.11
C THR A 11 -13.75 -2.81 7.66
N GLY A 12 -14.15 -1.78 6.91
CA GLY A 12 -15.26 -0.89 7.26
C GLY A 12 -16.34 -0.87 6.19
N LEU A 13 -17.59 -0.59 6.57
CA LEU A 13 -18.69 -0.38 5.62
C LEU A 13 -18.52 0.95 4.85
N GLY A 14 -18.04 2.00 5.53
CA GLY A 14 -17.90 3.34 4.96
C GLY A 14 -19.22 3.87 4.38
N THR A 15 -19.19 4.34 3.14
CA THR A 15 -20.36 4.85 2.41
C THR A 15 -21.23 3.76 1.79
N ALA A 16 -20.94 2.48 2.05
CA ALA A 16 -21.50 1.32 1.36
C ALA A 16 -21.27 1.32 -0.18
N ALA A 17 -20.26 2.07 -0.66
CA ALA A 17 -19.83 2.04 -2.05
C ALA A 17 -18.97 0.80 -2.32
N VAL A 18 -19.59 -0.28 -2.77
CA VAL A 18 -18.92 -1.56 -3.03
C VAL A 18 -18.16 -1.51 -4.36
N ILE A 19 -16.83 -1.59 -4.30
CA ILE A 19 -15.96 -1.68 -5.49
C ILE A 19 -15.59 -3.15 -5.73
N VAL A 20 -16.10 -3.73 -6.81
CA VAL A 20 -15.81 -5.13 -7.19
C VAL A 20 -14.66 -5.16 -8.19
N MET A 21 -13.61 -5.92 -7.88
CA MET A 21 -12.46 -6.15 -8.75
C MET A 21 -12.39 -7.63 -9.13
N ASN A 22 -12.34 -7.93 -10.43
CA ASN A 22 -12.23 -9.31 -10.93
C ASN A 22 -10.76 -9.74 -11.06
N LYS A 23 -10.53 -11.01 -11.47
CA LYS A 23 -9.17 -11.57 -11.63
C LYS A 23 -8.34 -10.95 -12.77
N GLN A 24 -8.95 -10.15 -13.64
CA GLN A 24 -8.24 -9.47 -14.74
C GLN A 24 -7.66 -8.12 -14.26
N CYS A 25 -8.11 -7.61 -13.12
CA CYS A 25 -7.59 -6.38 -12.54
C CYS A 25 -6.20 -6.60 -11.92
N ASP A 26 -5.28 -5.69 -12.20
CA ASP A 26 -4.03 -5.57 -11.44
C ASP A 26 -4.33 -4.92 -10.08
N ILE A 27 -4.59 -5.75 -9.07
CA ILE A 27 -4.97 -5.29 -7.73
C ILE A 27 -3.95 -4.33 -7.11
N VAL A 28 -2.65 -4.56 -7.33
CA VAL A 28 -1.58 -3.69 -6.82
C VAL A 28 -1.68 -2.31 -7.48
N LYS A 29 -1.94 -2.26 -8.78
CA LYS A 29 -2.14 -1.00 -9.52
C LYS A 29 -3.43 -0.29 -9.12
N CYS A 30 -4.51 -1.03 -8.87
CA CYS A 30 -5.77 -0.47 -8.37
C CYS A 30 -5.56 0.24 -7.03
N ILE A 31 -4.89 -0.40 -6.06
CA ILE A 31 -4.60 0.21 -4.77
C ILE A 31 -3.58 1.35 -4.89
N ALA A 32 -2.55 1.23 -5.74
CA ALA A 32 -1.64 2.33 -6.02
C ALA A 32 -2.36 3.57 -6.57
N ARG A 33 -3.41 3.36 -7.39
CA ARG A 33 -4.25 4.45 -7.89
C ARG A 33 -5.09 5.12 -6.79
N LEU A 34 -5.54 4.35 -5.80
CA LEU A 34 -6.18 4.89 -4.59
C LEU A 34 -5.20 5.68 -3.73
N SER A 35 -3.98 5.18 -3.51
CA SER A 35 -2.94 5.95 -2.80
C SER A 35 -2.61 7.26 -3.52
N MET A 36 -2.58 7.25 -4.86
CA MET A 36 -2.43 8.47 -5.67
C MET A 36 -3.58 9.46 -5.46
N PHE A 37 -4.83 8.95 -5.36
CA PHE A 37 -6.00 9.77 -5.06
C PHE A 37 -5.87 10.44 -3.69
N TYR A 38 -5.58 9.68 -2.63
CA TYR A 38 -5.43 10.27 -1.28
C TYR A 38 -4.25 11.26 -1.18
N LYS A 39 -3.16 11.01 -1.91
CA LYS A 39 -2.08 11.98 -2.05
C LYS A 39 -2.52 13.29 -2.72
N HIS A 40 -3.45 13.21 -3.68
CA HIS A 40 -3.95 14.39 -4.40
C HIS A 40 -4.96 15.17 -3.57
N GLU A 41 -5.87 14.47 -2.89
CA GLU A 41 -6.96 15.06 -2.11
C GLU A 41 -6.58 15.38 -0.65
N SER A 42 -5.36 15.05 -0.22
CA SER A 42 -4.87 15.47 1.09
C SER A 42 -4.71 17.00 1.12
N CYS A 43 -5.44 17.66 2.01
CA CYS A 43 -5.32 19.12 2.25
C CYS A 43 -3.93 19.56 2.73
N GLY A 44 -3.11 18.62 3.20
CA GLY A 44 -1.72 18.87 3.59
C GLY A 44 -1.53 19.53 4.96
N GLN A 45 -2.57 19.60 5.81
CA GLN A 45 -2.46 20.29 7.11
C GLN A 45 -1.57 19.54 8.12
N CYS A 46 -1.84 18.26 8.38
CA CYS A 46 -1.06 17.45 9.32
C CYS A 46 0.09 16.71 8.63
N THR A 47 1.28 16.74 9.23
CA THR A 47 2.51 16.11 8.71
C THR A 47 2.36 14.62 8.38
N PRO A 48 1.81 13.76 9.26
CA PRO A 48 1.69 12.33 8.94
C PRO A 48 0.83 12.08 7.69
N CYS A 49 -0.22 12.86 7.46
CA CYS A 49 -1.00 12.75 6.22
C CYS A 49 -0.24 13.34 5.02
N ARG A 50 0.24 14.59 5.14
CA ARG A 50 0.88 15.34 4.05
C ARG A 50 2.09 14.60 3.46
N GLU A 51 2.99 14.17 4.33
CA GLU A 51 4.22 13.49 3.93
C GLU A 51 3.98 11.99 3.74
N GLY A 52 3.21 11.37 4.63
CA GLY A 52 2.93 9.93 4.60
C GLY A 52 2.17 9.51 3.34
N CYS A 53 1.12 10.23 2.94
CA CYS A 53 0.38 9.90 1.70
C CYS A 53 1.27 10.01 0.45
N ASN A 54 2.19 11.00 0.42
CA ASN A 54 3.15 11.14 -0.66
C ASN A 54 4.13 9.96 -0.70
N TRP A 55 4.59 9.52 0.47
CA TRP A 55 5.52 8.41 0.59
C TRP A 55 4.86 7.06 0.24
N LEU A 56 3.64 6.81 0.73
CA LEU A 56 2.81 5.67 0.35
C LEU A 56 2.64 5.59 -1.17
N ASN A 57 2.24 6.69 -1.82
CA ASN A 57 2.07 6.72 -3.26
C ASN A 57 3.38 6.36 -4.01
N LYS A 58 4.52 6.91 -3.60
CA LYS A 58 5.82 6.60 -4.22
C LYS A 58 6.18 5.11 -4.10
N ILE A 59 6.00 4.51 -2.91
CA ILE A 59 6.32 3.09 -2.68
C ILE A 59 5.33 2.20 -3.44
N MET A 60 4.03 2.52 -3.42
CA MET A 60 3.02 1.76 -4.14
C MET A 60 3.29 1.68 -5.64
N TRP A 61 3.73 2.77 -6.28
CA TRP A 61 4.13 2.71 -7.70
C TRP A 61 5.41 1.91 -7.94
N ARG A 62 6.32 1.84 -6.97
CA ARG A 62 7.46 0.90 -7.03
C ARG A 62 7.01 -0.54 -6.90
N PHE A 63 6.00 -0.82 -6.07
CA PHE A 63 5.40 -2.16 -5.96
C PHE A 63 4.70 -2.56 -7.25
N VAL A 64 3.99 -1.64 -7.92
CA VAL A 64 3.45 -1.85 -9.27
C VAL A 64 4.56 -2.21 -10.28
N GLN A 65 5.76 -1.66 -10.14
CA GLN A 65 6.87 -2.05 -11.02
C GLN A 65 7.56 -3.35 -10.57
N GLY A 66 7.32 -3.81 -9.34
CA GLY A 66 8.14 -4.85 -8.68
C GLY A 66 9.53 -4.35 -8.26
N LYS A 67 9.80 -3.04 -8.35
CA LYS A 67 11.09 -2.41 -8.04
C LYS A 67 11.24 -2.12 -6.55
N ALA A 68 11.10 -3.15 -5.73
CA ALA A 68 11.20 -3.08 -4.28
C ALA A 68 11.77 -4.37 -3.70
N ASP A 69 12.23 -4.29 -2.45
CA ASP A 69 12.60 -5.43 -1.64
C ASP A 69 11.40 -5.96 -0.84
N PRO A 70 11.25 -7.28 -0.62
CA PRO A 70 10.22 -7.83 0.27
C PRO A 70 10.21 -7.19 1.67
N LYS A 71 11.37 -6.77 2.20
CA LYS A 71 11.45 -6.03 3.49
C LYS A 71 10.71 -4.70 3.46
N GLU A 72 10.54 -4.09 2.28
CA GLU A 72 9.79 -2.84 2.14
C GLU A 72 8.29 -3.05 2.33
N ILE A 73 7.77 -4.28 2.25
CA ILE A 73 6.37 -4.61 2.58
C ILE A 73 6.10 -4.36 4.07
N ASP A 74 7.01 -4.79 4.93
CA ASP A 74 6.89 -4.57 6.38
C ASP A 74 7.14 -3.10 6.74
N MET A 75 8.10 -2.45 6.06
CA MET A 75 8.33 -1.01 6.21
C MET A 75 7.11 -0.16 5.84
N ILE A 76 6.45 -0.45 4.71
CA ILE A 76 5.25 0.30 4.33
C ILE A 76 4.08 -0.01 5.29
N TRP A 77 4.01 -1.22 5.84
CA TRP A 77 3.04 -1.55 6.88
C TRP A 77 3.25 -0.66 8.12
N GLU A 78 4.47 -0.55 8.63
CA GLU A 78 4.81 0.34 9.75
C GLU A 78 4.49 1.80 9.43
N LEU A 79 4.82 2.27 8.23
CA LEU A 79 4.46 3.61 7.76
C LEU A 79 2.94 3.84 7.82
N THR A 80 2.13 2.88 7.36
CA THR A 80 0.67 3.04 7.44
C THR A 80 0.19 3.15 8.88
N LYS A 81 0.83 2.48 9.85
CA LYS A 81 0.50 2.59 11.28
C LYS A 81 0.98 3.89 11.92
N GLN A 82 2.00 4.53 11.35
CA GLN A 82 2.41 5.89 11.75
C GLN A 82 1.49 6.99 11.20
N ILE A 83 0.76 6.71 10.12
CA ILE A 83 -0.25 7.63 9.57
C ILE A 83 -1.57 7.44 10.32
N GLU A 84 -2.01 6.20 10.44
CA GLU A 84 -3.25 5.82 11.12
C GLU A 84 -3.24 6.32 12.58
N GLY A 85 -4.32 6.98 13.00
CA GLY A 85 -4.47 7.48 14.38
C GLY A 85 -3.59 8.68 14.76
N HIS A 86 -2.70 9.16 13.88
CA HIS A 86 -1.81 10.29 14.15
C HIS A 86 -2.14 11.54 13.31
N THR A 87 -3.29 11.54 12.62
CA THR A 87 -3.72 12.63 11.74
C THR A 87 -4.89 13.43 12.35
N ILE A 88 -5.11 14.64 11.85
CA ILE A 88 -6.18 15.52 12.37
C ILE A 88 -7.58 15.00 11.99
N CYS A 89 -7.73 14.43 10.79
CA CYS A 89 -8.99 13.88 10.30
C CYS A 89 -8.79 12.48 9.75
N ALA A 90 -9.89 11.75 9.54
CA ALA A 90 -9.89 10.35 9.10
C ALA A 90 -9.39 10.13 7.65
N LEU A 91 -8.97 11.18 6.91
CA LEU A 91 -8.35 11.00 5.61
C LEU A 91 -7.02 10.23 5.72
N GLY A 92 -6.28 10.41 6.82
CA GLY A 92 -5.06 9.64 7.07
C GLY A 92 -5.34 8.14 7.18
N ASP A 93 -6.34 7.78 7.98
CA ASP A 93 -6.78 6.39 8.13
C ASP A 93 -7.28 5.84 6.79
N ALA A 94 -8.09 6.62 6.06
CA ALA A 94 -8.60 6.27 4.74
C ALA A 94 -7.49 6.06 3.69
N ALA A 95 -6.34 6.76 3.81
CA ALA A 95 -5.18 6.56 2.96
C ALA A 95 -4.35 5.32 3.36
N ALA A 96 -4.29 5.02 4.65
CA ALA A 96 -3.53 3.90 5.23
C ALA A 96 -4.23 2.55 5.01
N TRP A 97 -5.54 2.45 5.27
CA TRP A 97 -6.27 1.19 5.27
C TRP A 97 -6.29 0.43 3.93
N PRO A 98 -6.38 1.06 2.74
CA PRO A 98 -6.30 0.35 1.47
C PRO A 98 -4.96 -0.37 1.28
N VAL A 99 -3.87 0.25 1.74
CA VAL A 99 -2.52 -0.33 1.69
C VAL A 99 -2.39 -1.47 2.70
N GLN A 100 -2.88 -1.28 3.94
CA GLN A 100 -2.92 -2.35 4.94
C GLN A 100 -3.72 -3.57 4.46
N GLY A 101 -4.91 -3.35 3.91
CA GLY A 101 -5.75 -4.42 3.35
C GLY A 101 -5.07 -5.15 2.20
N LEU A 102 -4.40 -4.41 1.29
CA LEU A 102 -3.61 -5.02 0.22
C LEU A 102 -2.51 -5.93 0.77
N ILE A 103 -1.74 -5.45 1.75
CA ILE A 103 -0.65 -6.22 2.33
C ILE A 103 -1.19 -7.48 3.02
N ARG A 104 -2.22 -7.34 3.86
CA ARG A 104 -2.79 -8.46 4.60
C ARG A 104 -3.32 -9.57 3.69
N HIS A 105 -3.97 -9.23 2.58
CA HIS A 105 -4.65 -10.22 1.73
C HIS A 105 -3.87 -10.62 0.47
N PHE A 106 -2.95 -9.77 -0.01
CA PHE A 106 -2.23 -9.95 -1.28
C PHE A 106 -0.70 -9.81 -1.14
N ARG A 107 -0.13 -9.96 0.06
CA ARG A 107 1.33 -10.06 0.25
C ARG A 107 2.01 -11.06 -0.72
N PRO A 108 1.46 -12.27 -0.95
CA PRO A 108 2.08 -13.19 -1.91
C PRO A 108 2.17 -12.63 -3.34
N GLU A 109 1.19 -11.83 -3.77
CA GLU A 109 1.20 -11.19 -5.08
C GLU A 109 2.27 -10.09 -5.17
N LEU A 110 2.46 -9.30 -4.10
CA LEU A 110 3.54 -8.33 -4.00
C LEU A 110 4.92 -9.00 -4.10
N GLU A 111 5.13 -10.05 -3.30
CA GLU A 111 6.39 -10.81 -3.28
C GLU A 111 6.67 -11.49 -4.64
N ARG A 112 5.65 -12.10 -5.26
CA ARG A 112 5.74 -12.68 -6.61
C ARG A 112 6.24 -11.64 -7.62
N ARG A 113 5.66 -10.45 -7.61
CA ARG A 113 6.00 -9.36 -8.55
C ARG A 113 7.44 -8.86 -8.34
N MET A 114 7.89 -8.74 -7.09
CA MET A 114 9.28 -8.37 -6.76
C MET A 114 10.28 -9.46 -7.18
N ALA A 115 9.92 -10.74 -7.00
CA ALA A 115 10.74 -11.86 -7.43
C ALA A 115 10.87 -11.91 -8.96
N GLU A 116 9.78 -11.70 -9.69
CA GLU A 116 9.78 -11.61 -11.17
C GLU A 116 10.62 -10.45 -11.68
N TYR A 117 10.49 -9.27 -11.06
CA TYR A 117 11.34 -8.13 -11.38
C TYR A 117 12.82 -8.45 -11.17
N SER A 118 13.16 -9.09 -10.04
CA SER A 118 14.54 -9.49 -9.73
C SER A 118 15.10 -10.53 -10.69
N LYS A 119 14.29 -11.50 -11.15
CA LYS A 119 14.67 -12.47 -12.18
C LYS A 119 14.99 -11.81 -13.52
N LYS A 120 14.22 -10.79 -13.90
CA LYS A 120 14.43 -10.02 -15.14
C LYS A 120 15.61 -9.04 -15.07
N ASN A 121 16.03 -8.66 -13.86
CA ASN A 121 17.08 -7.66 -13.63
C ASN A 121 18.23 -8.20 -12.74
N PRO A 122 19.01 -9.19 -13.22
CA PRO A 122 20.02 -9.89 -12.40
C PRO A 122 21.13 -8.97 -11.87
N MET A 123 21.46 -7.88 -12.56
CA MET A 123 22.49 -6.93 -12.14
C MET A 123 22.13 -6.18 -10.83
N ILE A 124 20.83 -6.03 -10.54
CA ILE A 124 20.35 -5.43 -9.28
C ILE A 124 20.51 -6.41 -8.12
N ARG A 125 20.37 -7.72 -8.35
CA ARG A 125 20.57 -8.77 -7.36
C ARG A 125 22.03 -8.88 -6.92
N LEU A 126 22.97 -8.74 -7.86
CA LEU A 126 24.42 -8.75 -7.58
C LEU A 126 24.83 -7.58 -6.69
N ARG A 127 24.33 -6.35 -6.96
CA ARG A 127 24.59 -5.19 -6.08
C ARG A 127 24.06 -5.38 -4.65
N LYS A 128 22.91 -6.03 -4.47
CA LYS A 128 22.38 -6.33 -3.13
C LYS A 128 23.25 -7.33 -2.35
N THR A 129 23.85 -8.29 -3.04
CA THR A 129 24.67 -9.35 -2.40
C THR A 129 26.04 -8.82 -1.95
N VAL A 130 26.64 -7.91 -2.74
CA VAL A 130 27.97 -7.35 -2.47
C VAL A 130 27.97 -6.33 -1.33
N VAL A 131 26.84 -5.69 -1.01
CA VAL A 131 26.75 -4.70 0.09
C VAL A 131 26.50 -5.37 1.46
N THR A 132 26.08 -6.64 1.47
CA THR A 132 25.84 -7.44 2.70
C THR A 132 27.00 -8.36 3.09
N MET A 133 28.14 -8.29 2.37
CA MET A 133 29.42 -8.92 2.75
C MET A 133 30.39 -7.84 3.21
#